data_AF-A0A2G3L892-F1
#
_entry.id   AF-A0A2G3L892-F1
#
_cell.length_a   1.000
_cell.length_b   1.000
_cell.length_c   1.000
_cell.angle_alpha   90.00
_cell.angle_beta   90.00
_cell.angle_gamma   90.00
#
_symmetry.space_group_name_H-M   'P 1'
#
loop_
_entity.id
_entity.type
_entity.pdbx_description
1 polymer ?
#
loop_
_entity_poly.entity_id
_entity_poly.type
_entity_poly.pdbx_seq_one_letter_code
_entity_poly.pdbx_strand_id
1 'polypeptide(L)'
;MNADQSDLLRLLQNLIRLGTIAEIKGAKARVRLGPTLTTEWLKWATRRAGSTRTWSAPTVGEQVIVLSPGGDLTHGIILPALYSQEFDAPNTSDSIHTKHYPDGAVVQYDHAAHALTATLPGGTATITADKVTSNAPSTICTSDLTVMKNLIVMQAATIHGTTALNGGVNAKADAAGGVAMAVQGTIKANEDMLAGTISRAVRNHDGHARRHRAQPDGPGPPAPVRDRHYHHADGFAHPAPPLRLRSTRTDRPALNSATQLRIYAATPTPVSVRYGTMQSSELE
;
A
#
# COMPACT_ATOMS: atom_id res chain seq x y z
N MET A 1 5.85 51.69 50.07
CA MET A 1 6.19 50.26 49.88
C MET A 1 7.61 50.10 50.41
N ASN A 2 7.82 49.33 51.48
CA ASN A 2 9.16 49.13 52.05
C ASN A 2 9.99 48.23 51.10
N ALA A 3 11.31 48.38 51.08
CA ALA A 3 12.20 47.69 50.13
C ALA A 3 11.96 46.17 50.08
N ASP A 4 11.78 45.53 51.24
CA ASP A 4 11.51 44.09 51.37
C ASP A 4 10.21 43.65 50.67
N GLN A 5 9.18 44.51 50.69
CA GLN A 5 7.91 44.23 50.02
C GLN A 5 8.06 44.31 48.50
N SER A 6 8.85 45.25 47.99
CA SER A 6 9.16 45.36 46.56
C SER A 6 9.96 44.16 46.05
N ASP A 7 10.94 43.70 46.83
CA ASP A 7 11.72 42.52 46.47
C ASP A 7 10.91 41.23 46.53
N LEU A 8 10.07 41.06 47.56
CA LEU A 8 9.16 39.93 47.63
C LEU A 8 8.22 39.87 46.42
N LEU A 9 7.62 41.01 46.05
CA LEU A 9 6.76 41.09 44.87
C LEU A 9 7.50 40.75 43.58
N ARG A 10 8.75 41.21 43.42
CA ARG A 10 9.59 40.86 42.27
C ARG A 10 9.87 39.36 42.20
N LEU A 11 10.21 38.73 43.34
CA LEU A 11 10.45 37.28 43.39
C LEU A 11 9.17 36.50 43.09
N LEU A 12 8.04 36.90 43.67
CA LEU A 12 6.72 36.29 43.40
C LEU A 12 6.34 36.38 41.92
N GLN A 13 6.53 37.53 41.28
CA GLN A 13 6.27 37.72 39.85
C GLN A 13 7.26 36.95 38.94
N ASN A 14 8.39 36.50 39.48
CA ASN A 14 9.37 35.71 38.74
C ASN A 14 9.16 34.20 38.88
N LEU A 15 8.36 33.75 39.86
CA LEU A 15 8.11 32.33 40.11
C LEU A 15 7.56 31.61 38.86
N ILE A 16 6.63 32.24 38.15
CA ILE A 16 5.98 31.69 36.96
C ILE A 16 5.87 32.81 35.92
N ARG A 17 6.50 32.61 34.77
CA ARG A 17 6.44 33.56 33.65
C ARG A 17 6.14 32.87 32.34
N LEU A 18 5.39 33.55 31.47
CA LEU A 18 5.22 33.15 30.07
C LEU A 18 6.33 33.77 29.22
N GLY A 19 6.77 33.04 28.20
CA GLY A 19 7.73 33.54 27.24
C GLY A 19 7.76 32.71 25.97
N THR A 20 8.68 33.07 25.07
CA THR A 20 8.91 32.36 23.81
C THR A 20 10.35 31.90 23.73
N ILE A 21 10.61 30.71 23.21
CA ILE A 21 11.97 30.22 22.99
C ILE A 21 12.71 31.17 22.03
N ALA A 22 13.87 31.66 22.45
CA ALA A 22 14.71 32.57 21.68
C ALA A 22 15.88 31.83 20.99
N GLU A 23 16.53 30.92 21.72
CA GLU A 23 17.71 30.20 21.25
C GLU A 23 17.75 28.79 21.85
N ILE A 24 18.34 27.83 21.12
CA ILE A 24 18.47 26.43 21.54
C ILE A 24 19.93 26.00 21.37
N LYS A 25 20.47 25.31 22.38
CA LYS A 25 21.83 24.75 22.37
C LYS A 25 21.88 23.44 23.16
N GLY A 26 21.99 22.34 22.44
CA GLY A 26 21.98 21.01 23.05
C GLY A 26 20.71 20.78 23.86
N ALA A 27 20.83 20.36 25.12
CA ALA A 27 19.71 20.12 26.04
C ALA A 27 19.29 21.37 26.86
N LYS A 28 19.59 22.57 26.36
CA LYS A 28 19.21 23.85 26.98
C LYS A 28 18.62 24.82 25.96
N ALA A 29 17.84 25.78 26.45
CA ALA A 29 17.29 26.88 25.67
C ALA A 29 17.32 28.20 26.46
N ARG A 30 17.23 29.31 25.75
CA ARG A 30 16.97 30.64 26.31
C ARG A 30 15.54 31.05 25.99
N VAL A 31 14.86 31.70 26.93
CA VAL A 31 13.47 32.17 26.77
C VAL A 31 13.45 33.68 26.84
N ARG A 32 12.76 34.31 25.89
CA ARG A 32 12.43 35.72 25.93
C ARG A 32 11.18 35.91 26.80
N LEU A 33 11.34 36.64 27.90
CA LEU A 33 10.31 36.94 28.90
C LEU A 33 9.87 38.41 28.76
N GLY A 34 8.99 38.69 27.81
CA GLY A 34 8.61 40.06 27.45
C GLY A 34 9.63 40.74 26.51
N PRO A 35 9.61 42.07 26.39
CA PRO A 35 10.33 42.76 25.30
C PRO A 35 11.85 42.82 25.47
N THR A 36 12.36 42.87 26.71
CA THR A 36 13.76 43.20 26.99
C THR A 36 14.54 42.10 27.70
N LEU A 37 13.85 41.14 28.32
CA LEU A 37 14.46 40.15 29.19
C LEU A 37 14.58 38.81 28.46
N THR A 38 15.80 38.27 28.42
CA THR A 38 16.08 36.91 27.94
C THR A 38 16.80 36.15 29.04
N THR A 39 16.38 34.92 29.33
CA THR A 39 16.99 34.09 30.38
C THR A 39 18.42 33.69 30.02
N GLU A 40 19.13 33.16 31.01
CA GLU A 40 20.31 32.32 30.78
C GLU A 40 19.93 30.98 30.12
N TRP A 41 20.91 30.12 29.86
CA TRP A 41 20.70 28.78 29.34
C TRP A 41 20.05 27.87 30.37
N LEU A 42 18.74 27.65 30.23
CA LEU A 42 17.93 26.83 31.12
C LEU A 42 17.65 25.45 30.50
N LYS A 43 17.43 24.45 31.34
CA LYS A 43 16.92 23.14 30.89
C LYS A 43 15.42 23.22 30.68
N TRP A 44 14.90 22.40 29.76
CA TRP A 44 13.46 22.19 29.64
C TRP A 44 13.03 20.86 30.25
N ALA A 45 11.81 20.85 30.78
CA ALA A 45 11.13 19.65 31.25
C ALA A 45 10.74 18.79 30.04
N THR A 46 10.93 17.47 30.18
CA THR A 46 10.53 16.47 29.20
C THR A 46 9.63 15.44 29.88
N ARG A 47 8.83 14.70 29.11
CA ARG A 47 7.89 13.72 29.67
C ARG A 47 8.57 12.68 30.55
N ARG A 48 9.76 12.21 30.18
CA ARG A 48 10.55 11.22 30.93
C ARG A 48 12.06 11.51 30.85
N ALA A 49 12.73 11.54 32.00
CA ALA A 49 14.17 11.77 32.13
C ALA A 49 14.86 10.75 33.06
N GLY A 50 14.37 9.50 33.09
CA GLY A 50 14.94 8.42 33.90
C GLY A 50 15.72 7.40 33.05
N SER A 51 15.54 6.12 33.34
CA SER A 51 16.01 5.02 32.46
C SER A 51 15.32 5.07 31.09
N THR A 52 14.01 5.34 31.07
CA THR A 52 13.30 5.80 29.87
C THR A 52 13.54 7.29 29.68
N ARG A 53 13.93 7.69 28.46
CA ARG A 53 14.24 9.07 28.09
C ARG A 53 13.43 9.50 26.88
N THR A 54 12.87 10.70 26.92
CA THR A 54 12.19 11.31 25.77
C THR A 54 12.95 12.53 25.28
N TRP A 55 13.21 12.59 23.98
CA TRP A 55 13.82 13.74 23.32
C TRP A 55 12.86 14.35 22.31
N SER A 56 12.52 15.62 22.56
CA SER A 56 11.82 16.50 21.64
C SER A 56 12.28 17.90 22.04
N ALA A 57 13.23 18.45 21.29
CA ALA A 57 13.69 19.80 21.55
C ALA A 57 12.55 20.78 21.26
N PRO A 58 12.39 21.84 22.06
CA PRO A 58 11.47 22.92 21.68
C PRO A 58 11.99 23.63 20.42
N THR A 59 11.16 24.46 19.81
CA THR A 59 11.48 25.23 18.60
C THR A 59 11.56 26.72 18.92
N VAL A 60 12.39 27.49 18.20
CA VAL A 60 12.40 28.95 18.33
C VAL A 60 11.02 29.51 18.01
N GLY A 61 10.54 30.46 18.82
CA GLY A 61 9.19 31.03 18.74
C GLY A 61 8.14 30.28 19.57
N GLU A 62 8.39 29.02 19.95
CA GLU A 62 7.43 28.23 20.73
C GLU A 62 7.12 28.87 22.10
N GLN A 63 5.84 28.99 22.44
CA GLN A 63 5.38 29.59 23.68
C GLN A 63 5.50 28.60 24.84
N VAL A 64 6.12 29.05 25.94
CA VAL A 64 6.47 28.21 27.09
C VAL A 64 6.22 28.92 28.42
N ILE A 65 6.16 28.12 29.49
CA ILE A 65 6.18 28.61 30.87
C ILE A 65 7.60 28.46 31.42
N VAL A 66 8.11 29.44 32.15
CA VAL A 66 9.34 29.35 32.93
C VAL A 66 8.98 29.35 34.41
N LEU A 67 9.36 28.27 35.10
CA LEU A 67 9.21 28.11 36.54
C LEU A 67 10.55 28.41 37.21
N SER A 68 10.59 29.40 38.09
CA SER A 68 11.84 29.88 38.70
C SER A 68 11.80 29.69 40.20
N PRO A 69 12.33 28.59 40.76
CA PRO A 69 12.34 28.34 42.19
C PRO A 69 12.93 29.53 42.96
N GLY A 70 12.22 30.02 43.97
CA GLY A 70 12.62 31.19 44.75
C GLY A 70 12.59 32.51 43.99
N GLY A 71 12.02 32.57 42.77
CA GLY A 71 11.98 33.77 41.93
C GLY A 71 13.29 34.08 41.20
N ASP A 72 14.24 33.13 41.21
CA ASP A 72 15.53 33.26 40.53
C ASP A 72 15.47 32.72 39.10
N LEU A 73 15.45 33.66 38.14
CA LEU A 73 15.37 33.36 36.72
C LEU A 73 16.61 32.63 36.17
N THR A 74 17.75 32.64 36.87
CA THR A 74 18.97 31.94 36.45
C THR A 74 18.89 30.43 36.67
N HIS A 75 18.05 30.00 37.61
CA HIS A 75 17.76 28.60 37.93
C HIS A 75 16.40 28.15 37.42
N GLY A 76 15.84 28.89 36.45
CA GLY A 76 14.55 28.57 35.87
C GLY A 76 14.52 27.20 35.17
N ILE A 77 13.32 26.63 35.11
CA ILE A 77 13.02 25.40 34.37
C ILE A 77 11.97 25.76 33.33
N ILE A 78 12.27 25.46 32.08
CA ILE A 78 11.34 25.68 30.97
C ILE A 78 10.34 24.52 30.96
N LEU A 79 9.04 24.80 30.86
CA LEU A 79 7.97 23.83 30.70
C LEU A 79 7.30 24.06 29.33
N PRO A 80 7.68 23.29 28.29
CA PRO A 80 7.01 23.29 27.00
C PRO A 80 5.69 22.47 27.05
N ALA A 81 4.62 22.84 26.36
CA ALA A 81 4.41 24.04 25.53
C ALA A 81 2.95 24.49 25.59
N LEU A 82 2.71 25.74 25.19
CA LEU A 82 1.37 26.33 25.04
C LEU A 82 1.13 26.63 23.56
N TYR A 83 -0.09 26.35 23.07
CA TYR A 83 -0.50 26.80 21.74
C TYR A 83 -0.48 28.33 21.67
N SER A 84 -0.12 28.85 20.49
CA SER A 84 -0.02 30.28 20.21
C SER A 84 -0.57 30.58 18.81
N GLN A 85 -0.67 31.86 18.45
CA GLN A 85 -1.08 32.24 17.09
C GLN A 85 -0.09 31.75 16.01
N GLU A 86 1.19 31.60 16.35
CA GLU A 86 2.21 31.11 15.43
C GLU A 86 2.21 29.56 15.34
N PHE A 87 1.89 28.90 16.46
CA PHE A 87 1.84 27.43 16.58
C PHE A 87 0.52 27.01 17.25
N ASP A 88 -0.57 27.04 16.47
CA ASP A 88 -1.91 26.73 16.97
C ASP A 88 -2.15 25.21 17.10
N ALA A 89 -3.23 24.84 17.77
CA ALA A 89 -3.66 23.45 17.89
C ALA A 89 -3.84 22.80 16.50
N PRO A 90 -3.18 21.66 16.23
CA PRO A 90 -3.26 21.03 14.90
C PRO A 90 -4.60 20.34 14.64
N ASN A 91 -5.42 20.15 15.68
CA ASN A 91 -6.74 19.52 15.59
C ASN A 91 -7.60 19.95 16.79
N THR A 92 -8.92 19.96 16.62
CA THR A 92 -9.92 20.34 17.64
C THR A 92 -10.85 19.19 18.03
N SER A 93 -10.73 18.02 17.41
CA SER A 93 -11.52 16.83 17.72
C SER A 93 -11.06 16.19 19.04
N ASP A 94 -12.03 15.76 19.84
CA ASP A 94 -11.85 14.98 21.06
C ASP A 94 -11.50 13.50 20.79
N SER A 95 -11.72 13.03 19.55
CA SER A 95 -11.43 11.64 19.16
C SER A 95 -9.99 11.41 18.73
N ILE A 96 -9.26 12.50 18.47
CA ILE A 96 -7.98 12.46 17.76
C ILE A 96 -6.81 12.72 18.72
N HIS A 97 -5.85 11.81 18.69
CA HIS A 97 -4.49 12.05 19.19
C HIS A 97 -3.53 12.12 18.00
N THR A 98 -2.97 13.30 17.73
CA THR A 98 -2.11 13.54 16.57
C THR A 98 -0.77 14.16 16.94
N LYS A 99 0.25 13.89 16.12
CA LYS A 99 1.54 14.55 16.17
C LYS A 99 1.97 14.97 14.76
N HIS A 100 2.18 16.27 14.58
CA HIS A 100 2.61 16.88 13.33
C HIS A 100 4.10 17.22 13.42
N TYR A 101 4.82 16.93 12.34
CA TYR A 101 6.25 17.21 12.19
C TYR A 101 6.46 18.36 11.18
N PRO A 102 7.55 19.14 11.31
CA PRO A 102 7.78 20.33 10.48
C PRO A 102 8.02 20.02 8.99
N ASP A 103 8.34 18.76 8.65
CA ASP A 103 8.46 18.29 7.27
C ASP A 103 7.10 17.90 6.65
N GLY A 104 6.00 17.98 7.41
CA GLY A 104 4.66 17.60 6.99
C GLY A 104 4.28 16.17 7.32
N ALA A 105 5.15 15.39 7.98
CA ALA A 105 4.75 14.07 8.46
C ALA A 105 3.73 14.16 9.60
N VAL A 106 2.81 13.19 9.66
CA VAL A 106 1.75 13.11 10.68
C VAL A 106 1.63 11.68 11.18
N VAL A 107 1.58 11.52 12.50
CA VAL A 107 1.20 10.26 13.15
C VAL A 107 -0.04 10.52 13.99
N GLN A 108 -1.13 9.82 13.69
CA GLN A 108 -2.45 10.10 14.27
C GLN A 108 -3.20 8.83 14.62
N TYR A 109 -3.88 8.84 15.77
CA TYR A 109 -4.87 7.84 16.13
C TYR A 109 -6.23 8.51 16.37
N ASP A 110 -7.27 8.01 15.70
CA ASP A 110 -8.66 8.40 15.91
C ASP A 110 -9.41 7.24 16.58
N HIS A 111 -9.83 7.43 17.83
CA HIS A 111 -10.48 6.37 18.60
C HIS A 111 -11.96 6.18 18.25
N ALA A 112 -12.61 7.16 17.62
CA ALA A 112 -13.97 7.03 17.11
C ALA A 112 -13.99 6.22 15.80
N ALA A 113 -13.00 6.43 14.94
CA ALA A 113 -12.84 5.69 13.68
C ALA A 113 -12.06 4.37 13.81
N HIS A 114 -11.45 4.12 14.98
CA HIS A 114 -10.52 3.00 15.23
C HIS A 114 -9.36 2.96 14.23
N ALA A 115 -8.81 4.13 13.89
CA ALA A 115 -7.84 4.28 12.80
C ALA A 115 -6.50 4.84 13.29
N LEU A 116 -5.42 4.10 13.03
CA LEU A 116 -4.03 4.57 13.18
C LEU A 116 -3.47 4.91 11.80
N THR A 117 -2.94 6.11 11.63
CA THR A 117 -2.24 6.55 10.41
C THR A 117 -0.85 7.09 10.73
N ALA A 118 0.09 6.78 9.84
CA ALA A 118 1.43 7.36 9.82
C ALA A 118 1.75 7.76 8.38
N THR A 119 1.67 9.05 8.09
CA THR A 119 1.81 9.61 6.74
C THR A 119 3.06 10.45 6.68
N LEU A 120 3.91 10.19 5.68
CA LEU A 120 5.12 10.95 5.41
C LEU A 120 5.00 11.54 3.99
N PRO A 121 5.31 12.83 3.77
CA PRO A 121 5.31 13.42 2.42
C PRO A 121 6.46 12.90 1.55
N GLY A 122 7.49 12.34 2.19
CA GLY A 122 8.60 11.61 1.59
C GLY A 122 9.44 10.93 2.67
N GLY A 123 10.38 10.07 2.29
CA GLY A 123 11.28 9.41 3.23
C GLY A 123 11.07 7.89 3.33
N THR A 124 11.49 7.30 4.45
CA THR A 124 11.46 5.85 4.67
C THR A 124 10.98 5.52 6.08
N ALA A 125 10.36 4.34 6.25
CA ALA A 125 10.05 3.75 7.54
C ALA A 125 10.85 2.46 7.70
N THR A 126 11.57 2.31 8.81
CA THR A 126 12.37 1.11 9.10
C THR A 126 11.91 0.48 10.40
N ILE A 127 11.66 -0.84 10.38
CA ILE A 127 11.33 -1.63 11.57
C ILE A 127 12.43 -2.67 11.75
N THR A 128 13.21 -2.52 12.81
CA THR A 128 14.26 -3.47 13.21
C THR A 128 13.83 -4.19 14.48
N ALA A 129 13.60 -5.49 14.38
CA ALA A 129 13.18 -6.34 15.50
C ALA A 129 13.52 -7.80 15.20
N ASP A 130 13.60 -8.64 16.24
CA ASP A 130 13.78 -10.08 16.09
C ASP A 130 12.58 -10.75 15.40
N LYS A 131 11.38 -10.19 15.59
CA LYS A 131 10.13 -10.64 14.99
C LYS A 131 9.16 -9.48 14.78
N VAL A 132 8.51 -9.46 13.61
CA VAL A 132 7.38 -8.57 13.28
C VAL A 132 6.18 -9.44 12.92
N THR A 133 5.00 -9.13 13.48
CA THR A 133 3.73 -9.82 13.20
C THR A 133 2.72 -8.79 12.69
N SER A 134 2.19 -8.97 11.48
CA SER A 134 1.00 -8.27 10.98
C SER A 134 -0.22 -9.16 11.18
N ASN A 135 -0.97 -8.95 12.25
CA ASN A 135 -2.19 -9.70 12.54
C ASN A 135 -3.42 -8.90 12.12
N ALA A 136 -3.78 -8.99 10.85
CA ALA A 136 -4.97 -8.37 10.29
C ALA A 136 -5.66 -9.36 9.34
N PRO A 137 -7.00 -9.29 9.19
CA PRO A 137 -7.71 -10.11 8.20
C PRO A 137 -7.22 -9.89 6.76
N SER A 138 -6.67 -8.70 6.46
CA SER A 138 -6.06 -8.37 5.17
C SER A 138 -4.85 -7.47 5.37
N THR A 139 -3.79 -7.70 4.59
CA THR A 139 -2.59 -6.86 4.52
C THR A 139 -2.31 -6.54 3.05
N ILE A 140 -2.13 -5.25 2.73
CA ILE A 140 -1.97 -4.77 1.36
C ILE A 140 -0.62 -4.05 1.22
N CYS A 141 0.19 -4.49 0.25
CA CYS A 141 1.35 -3.75 -0.25
C CYS A 141 0.99 -3.18 -1.63
N THR A 142 0.98 -1.86 -1.76
CA THR A 142 0.55 -1.17 -3.00
C THR A 142 1.65 -1.05 -4.05
N SER A 143 2.90 -1.26 -3.66
CA SER A 143 4.09 -1.24 -4.50
C SER A 143 4.85 -2.57 -4.37
N ASP A 144 6.04 -2.63 -4.97
CA ASP A 144 6.85 -3.84 -4.97
C ASP A 144 7.17 -4.34 -3.55
N LEU A 145 7.01 -5.65 -3.36
CA LEU A 145 7.42 -6.36 -2.16
C LEU A 145 8.67 -7.17 -2.46
N THR A 146 9.79 -6.83 -1.81
CA THR A 146 11.03 -7.60 -1.89
C THR A 146 11.24 -8.40 -0.61
N VAL A 147 11.35 -9.73 -0.74
CA VAL A 147 11.69 -10.64 0.37
C VAL A 147 13.10 -11.16 0.16
N MET A 148 14.05 -10.69 0.99
CA MET A 148 15.47 -11.03 0.85
C MET A 148 15.82 -12.47 1.23
N LYS A 149 14.96 -13.12 2.02
CA LYS A 149 15.10 -14.51 2.47
C LYS A 149 13.94 -15.34 1.93
N ASN A 150 13.45 -16.31 2.71
CA ASN A 150 12.37 -17.20 2.30
C ASN A 150 11.01 -16.53 2.49
N LEU A 151 10.13 -16.73 1.51
CA LEU A 151 8.69 -16.49 1.64
C LEU A 151 7.99 -17.84 1.88
N ILE A 152 7.24 -17.95 2.99
CA ILE A 152 6.45 -19.14 3.31
C ILE A 152 4.97 -18.73 3.26
N VAL A 153 4.20 -19.38 2.39
CA VAL A 153 2.74 -19.22 2.30
C VAL A 153 2.09 -20.51 2.79
N MET A 154 1.32 -20.42 3.87
CA MET A 154 0.70 -21.60 4.50
C MET A 154 -0.56 -22.08 3.78
N GLN A 155 -1.18 -21.22 2.99
CA GLN A 155 -2.38 -21.51 2.22
C GLN A 155 -2.11 -21.24 0.72
N ALA A 156 -3.16 -20.93 -0.05
CA ALA A 156 -3.02 -20.63 -1.47
C ALA A 156 -2.26 -19.31 -1.73
N ALA A 157 -1.51 -19.30 -2.83
CA ALA A 157 -0.93 -18.10 -3.42
C ALA A 157 -1.47 -17.92 -4.84
N THR A 158 -2.13 -16.79 -5.11
CA THR A 158 -2.62 -16.42 -6.44
C THR A 158 -1.74 -15.33 -7.02
N ILE A 159 -1.19 -15.56 -8.22
CA ILE A 159 -0.32 -14.60 -8.91
C ILE A 159 -0.97 -14.25 -10.25
N HIS A 160 -1.37 -12.99 -10.41
CA HIS A 160 -1.99 -12.50 -11.66
C HIS A 160 -0.97 -12.20 -12.76
N GLY A 161 0.26 -11.87 -12.37
CA GLY A 161 1.36 -11.59 -13.27
C GLY A 161 2.17 -12.84 -13.66
N THR A 162 3.33 -12.61 -14.26
CA THR A 162 4.29 -13.68 -14.52
C THR A 162 5.07 -14.01 -13.25
N THR A 163 5.53 -15.25 -13.14
CA THR A 163 6.41 -15.70 -12.05
C THR A 163 7.69 -16.29 -12.65
N ALA A 164 8.85 -15.87 -12.16
CA ALA A 164 10.14 -16.49 -12.45
C ALA A 164 10.61 -17.30 -11.23
N LEU A 165 10.93 -18.58 -11.42
CA LEU A 165 11.37 -19.51 -10.36
C LEU A 165 12.70 -20.14 -10.77
N ASN A 166 13.80 -19.49 -10.39
CA ASN A 166 15.15 -19.89 -10.82
C ASN A 166 15.69 -21.12 -10.07
N GLY A 167 15.17 -21.40 -8.87
CA GLY A 167 15.55 -22.55 -8.03
C GLY A 167 14.74 -23.82 -8.30
N GLY A 168 13.87 -23.82 -9.32
CA GLY A 168 12.96 -24.92 -9.63
C GLY A 168 11.64 -24.87 -8.83
N VAL A 169 10.81 -25.88 -9.04
CA VAL A 169 9.48 -26.02 -8.43
C VAL A 169 9.30 -27.45 -7.96
N ASN A 170 8.94 -27.64 -6.70
CA ASN A 170 8.46 -28.92 -6.19
C ASN A 170 6.96 -28.78 -5.89
N ALA A 171 6.12 -29.36 -6.73
CA ALA A 171 4.67 -29.28 -6.61
C ALA A 171 4.10 -30.64 -6.20
N LYS A 172 3.19 -30.63 -5.22
CA LYS A 172 2.48 -31.82 -4.75
C LYS A 172 1.02 -31.44 -4.55
N ALA A 173 0.11 -32.35 -4.89
CA ALA A 173 -1.29 -32.22 -4.51
C ALA A 173 -1.44 -32.24 -2.99
N ASP A 174 -2.57 -31.75 -2.49
CA ASP A 174 -2.90 -31.80 -1.07
C ASP A 174 -3.14 -33.25 -0.59
N ALA A 175 -3.53 -33.39 0.68
CA ALA A 175 -3.79 -34.69 1.29
C ALA A 175 -4.98 -35.44 0.64
N ALA A 176 -5.90 -34.75 -0.04
CA ALA A 176 -6.99 -35.38 -0.78
C ALA A 176 -6.52 -35.97 -2.13
N GLY A 177 -5.29 -35.65 -2.56
CA GLY A 177 -4.73 -36.05 -3.84
C GLY A 177 -5.24 -35.19 -4.99
N GLY A 178 -4.79 -35.50 -6.21
CA GLY A 178 -5.23 -34.80 -7.42
C GLY A 178 -4.10 -34.14 -8.21
N VAL A 179 -4.42 -33.05 -8.90
CA VAL A 179 -3.52 -32.39 -9.84
C VAL A 179 -2.55 -31.47 -9.07
N ALA A 180 -1.27 -31.84 -9.02
CA ALA A 180 -0.22 -31.00 -8.44
C ALA A 180 0.12 -29.78 -9.30
N MET A 181 -0.01 -29.89 -10.63
CA MET A 181 0.22 -28.82 -11.58
C MET A 181 -0.67 -28.98 -12.83
N ALA A 182 -1.44 -27.94 -13.15
CA ALA A 182 -2.22 -27.83 -14.39
C ALA A 182 -1.71 -26.63 -15.20
N VAL A 183 -1.40 -26.84 -16.48
CA VAL A 183 -0.91 -25.78 -17.38
C VAL A 183 -1.88 -25.63 -18.52
N GLN A 184 -2.49 -24.44 -18.64
CA GLN A 184 -3.25 -24.04 -19.81
C GLN A 184 -2.33 -23.24 -20.73
N GLY A 185 -1.70 -23.93 -21.67
CA GLY A 185 -0.72 -23.35 -22.58
C GLY A 185 0.40 -24.31 -22.91
N THR A 186 1.50 -23.77 -23.44
CA THR A 186 2.65 -24.57 -23.87
C THR A 186 3.71 -24.62 -22.77
N ILE A 187 4.21 -25.83 -22.51
CA ILE A 187 5.43 -26.02 -21.73
C ILE A 187 6.60 -26.12 -22.71
N LYS A 188 7.59 -25.24 -22.56
CA LYS A 188 8.87 -25.33 -23.27
C LYS A 188 9.94 -25.79 -22.28
N ALA A 189 10.49 -26.97 -22.52
CA ALA A 189 11.68 -27.47 -21.84
C ALA A 189 12.88 -27.33 -22.77
N ASN A 190 14.01 -26.84 -22.25
CA ASN A 190 15.27 -26.79 -22.98
C ASN A 190 16.05 -28.11 -22.86
N GLU A 191 15.77 -28.86 -21.81
CA GLU A 191 16.36 -30.18 -21.53
C GLU A 191 15.27 -31.25 -21.53
N ASP A 192 15.48 -32.34 -20.81
CA ASP A 192 14.57 -33.47 -20.76
C ASP A 192 13.36 -33.21 -19.84
N MET A 193 12.27 -33.91 -20.15
CA MET A 193 11.07 -33.99 -19.34
C MET A 193 10.88 -35.46 -18.93
N LEU A 194 11.03 -35.74 -17.64
CA LEU A 194 10.89 -37.09 -17.09
C LEU A 194 9.48 -37.34 -16.55
N ALA A 195 8.92 -38.52 -16.85
CA ALA A 195 7.69 -39.04 -16.25
C ALA A 195 8.00 -40.37 -15.55
N GLY A 196 8.31 -40.33 -14.25
CA GLY A 196 8.90 -41.47 -13.55
C GLY A 196 10.30 -41.78 -14.11
N THR A 197 10.54 -43.02 -14.51
CA THR A 197 11.80 -43.44 -15.16
C THR A 197 11.82 -43.17 -16.67
N ILE A 198 10.75 -42.59 -17.23
CA ILE A 198 10.61 -42.40 -18.67
C ILE A 198 11.15 -41.03 -19.09
N SER A 199 12.20 -41.03 -19.90
CA SER A 199 12.77 -39.85 -20.57
C SER A 199 12.03 -39.51 -21.88
N ARG A 200 11.86 -38.22 -22.18
CA ARG A 200 11.43 -37.77 -23.53
C ARG A 200 12.61 -37.63 -24.49
N ALA A 201 13.82 -37.37 -24.00
CA ALA A 201 15.02 -37.26 -24.84
C ALA A 201 15.43 -38.59 -25.51
N VAL A 202 15.14 -39.75 -24.89
CA VAL A 202 15.56 -41.07 -25.42
C VAL A 202 14.60 -41.63 -26.48
N ARG A 203 13.38 -41.08 -26.60
CA ARG A 203 12.42 -41.51 -27.63
C ARG A 203 12.63 -40.70 -28.91
N ASN A 204 13.54 -41.17 -29.77
CA ASN A 204 13.46 -40.86 -31.19
C ASN A 204 12.12 -41.41 -31.68
N HIS A 205 11.18 -40.52 -32.00
CA HIS A 205 9.99 -40.92 -32.74
C HIS A 205 10.43 -41.23 -34.18
N ASP A 206 10.85 -42.48 -34.43
CA ASP A 206 10.90 -42.99 -35.79
C ASP A 206 9.47 -42.94 -36.32
N GLY A 207 9.21 -41.96 -37.18
CA GLY A 207 7.91 -41.78 -37.79
C GLY A 207 7.56 -43.02 -38.59
N HIS A 208 6.79 -43.94 -38.01
CA HIS A 208 6.06 -44.93 -38.77
C HIS A 208 4.94 -44.21 -39.53
N ALA A 209 5.32 -43.50 -40.60
CA ALA A 209 4.39 -43.14 -41.65
C ALA A 209 3.87 -44.46 -42.23
N ARG A 210 2.68 -44.90 -41.78
CA ARG A 210 1.94 -45.96 -42.46
C ARG A 210 1.67 -45.46 -43.88
N ARG A 211 2.56 -45.81 -44.81
CA ARG A 211 2.29 -45.69 -46.24
C ARG A 211 1.14 -46.65 -46.51
N HIS A 212 -0.08 -46.13 -46.57
CA HIS A 212 -1.17 -46.85 -47.23
C HIS A 212 -0.71 -47.07 -48.68
N ARG A 213 -0.24 -48.28 -48.99
CA ARG A 213 -0.01 -48.73 -50.35
C ARG A 213 -1.39 -48.68 -51.03
N ALA A 214 -1.58 -47.74 -51.94
CA ALA A 214 -2.74 -47.75 -52.83
C ALA A 214 -2.80 -49.11 -53.51
N GLN A 215 -3.89 -49.82 -53.29
CA GLN A 215 -4.20 -51.07 -53.97
C GLN A 215 -4.60 -50.70 -55.42
N PRO A 216 -4.07 -51.36 -56.47
CA PRO A 216 -4.48 -51.03 -57.83
C PRO A 216 -5.95 -51.40 -58.01
N ASP A 217 -6.78 -50.44 -58.40
CA ASP A 217 -8.17 -50.66 -58.74
C ASP A 217 -8.29 -51.67 -59.89
N GLY A 218 -9.03 -52.76 -59.65
CA GLY A 218 -9.43 -53.69 -60.71
C GLY A 218 -10.41 -53.03 -61.69
N PRO A 219 -10.61 -53.58 -62.90
CA PRO A 219 -11.36 -52.93 -63.95
C PRO A 219 -12.83 -52.75 -63.54
N GLY A 220 -13.28 -51.50 -63.53
CA GLY A 220 -14.67 -51.12 -63.23
C GLY A 220 -15.66 -51.61 -64.30
N PRO A 221 -16.93 -51.84 -63.93
CA PRO A 221 -17.96 -52.32 -64.86
C PRO A 221 -18.33 -51.24 -65.91
N PRO A 222 -18.83 -51.66 -67.09
CA PRO A 222 -19.05 -50.76 -68.23
C PRO A 222 -20.18 -49.75 -67.98
N ALA A 223 -20.00 -48.55 -68.53
CA ALA A 223 -20.89 -47.40 -68.39
C ALA A 223 -22.29 -47.66 -68.99
N PRO A 224 -23.39 -47.27 -68.31
CA PRO A 224 -24.72 -47.33 -68.89
C PRO A 224 -24.98 -46.19 -69.90
N VAL A 225 -25.71 -46.56 -70.95
CA VAL A 225 -26.12 -45.72 -72.08
C VAL A 225 -27.06 -44.61 -71.59
N ARG A 226 -26.80 -43.39 -72.07
CA ARG A 226 -27.55 -42.16 -71.74
C ARG A 226 -28.95 -42.17 -72.34
N ASP A 227 -29.98 -42.14 -71.51
CA ASP A 227 -31.29 -41.61 -71.89
C ASP A 227 -31.44 -40.17 -71.41
N ARG A 228 -31.64 -39.26 -72.38
CA ARG A 228 -31.88 -37.84 -72.16
C ARG A 228 -33.30 -37.64 -71.67
N HIS A 229 -33.47 -37.14 -70.45
CA HIS A 229 -34.65 -36.37 -70.07
C HIS A 229 -34.21 -35.02 -69.51
N TYR A 230 -34.68 -33.97 -70.18
CA TYR A 230 -34.49 -32.56 -69.82
C TYR A 230 -35.33 -32.25 -68.58
N HIS A 231 -34.73 -31.67 -67.53
CA HIS A 231 -35.44 -30.83 -66.57
C HIS A 231 -34.57 -29.65 -66.15
N HIS A 232 -35.29 -28.56 -65.83
CA HIS A 232 -34.88 -27.17 -65.75
C HIS A 232 -33.87 -26.80 -64.65
N ALA A 233 -33.29 -25.61 -64.84
CA ALA A 233 -32.26 -24.89 -64.10
C ALA A 233 -32.47 -24.74 -62.59
N ASP A 234 -31.37 -24.53 -61.84
CA ASP A 234 -31.11 -23.27 -61.12
C ASP A 234 -29.69 -23.22 -60.51
N GLY A 235 -29.20 -21.99 -60.30
CA GLY A 235 -27.81 -21.61 -60.05
C GLY A 235 -27.23 -21.98 -58.68
N PHE A 236 -25.91 -21.89 -58.53
CA PHE A 236 -25.22 -20.84 -57.77
C PHE A 236 -23.68 -21.06 -57.75
N ALA A 237 -22.97 -19.96 -57.58
CA ALA A 237 -21.57 -19.73 -57.95
C ALA A 237 -20.51 -20.19 -56.93
N HIS A 238 -19.31 -20.50 -57.44
CA HIS A 238 -18.05 -20.61 -56.69
C HIS A 238 -17.50 -19.23 -56.27
N PRO A 239 -16.78 -19.12 -55.13
CA PRO A 239 -15.77 -18.08 -54.96
C PRO A 239 -14.32 -18.62 -54.96
N ALA A 240 -13.46 -17.80 -55.56
CA ALA A 240 -12.02 -17.96 -55.79
C ALA A 240 -11.14 -17.75 -54.53
N PRO A 241 -9.83 -18.10 -54.55
CA PRO A 241 -8.95 -18.01 -53.37
C PRO A 241 -8.29 -16.61 -53.22
N PRO A 242 -7.91 -16.18 -52.00
CA PRO A 242 -7.33 -14.86 -51.81
C PRO A 242 -5.81 -14.81 -52.03
N LEU A 243 -5.40 -13.68 -52.61
CA LEU A 243 -4.03 -13.24 -52.88
C LEU A 243 -3.27 -12.83 -51.61
N ARG A 244 -1.96 -13.14 -51.58
CA ARG A 244 -0.99 -12.66 -50.59
C ARG A 244 -0.53 -11.24 -50.91
N LEU A 245 -0.36 -10.41 -49.88
CA LEU A 245 0.41 -9.16 -49.94
C LEU A 245 1.41 -9.09 -48.78
N ARG A 246 2.68 -8.85 -49.13
CA ARG A 246 3.81 -8.49 -48.26
C ARG A 246 4.00 -6.97 -48.33
N SER A 247 4.20 -6.28 -47.21
CA SER A 247 5.03 -5.05 -47.12
C SER A 247 5.22 -4.65 -45.63
N THR A 248 6.41 -4.82 -45.07
CA THR A 248 7.43 -3.80 -44.68
C THR A 248 7.14 -2.96 -43.43
N ARG A 249 8.08 -3.09 -42.49
CA ARG A 249 8.39 -2.32 -41.27
C ARG A 249 8.61 -0.81 -41.55
N THR A 250 8.02 0.09 -40.76
CA THR A 250 8.63 1.37 -40.35
C THR A 250 7.98 1.93 -39.07
N ASP A 251 8.85 2.24 -38.10
CA ASP A 251 8.85 3.20 -36.97
C ASP A 251 7.63 3.58 -36.11
N ARG A 252 7.93 3.64 -34.80
CA ARG A 252 7.19 4.33 -33.72
C ARG A 252 7.29 5.87 -33.87
N PRO A 253 6.31 6.62 -33.33
CA PRO A 253 6.61 7.36 -32.10
C PRO A 253 5.49 7.32 -31.04
N ALA A 254 5.84 7.84 -29.85
CA ALA A 254 5.09 7.83 -28.60
C ALA A 254 3.78 8.65 -28.62
N LEU A 255 2.82 8.24 -27.79
CA LEU A 255 1.72 9.09 -27.33
C LEU A 255 1.39 8.82 -25.86
N ASN A 256 1.38 9.92 -25.11
CA ASN A 256 1.02 10.06 -23.71
C ASN A 256 -0.51 10.04 -23.49
N SER A 257 -0.87 9.76 -22.25
CA SER A 257 -2.02 10.26 -21.49
C SER A 257 -3.40 9.60 -21.65
N ALA A 258 -3.94 9.28 -20.47
CA ALA A 258 -5.35 9.16 -20.10
C ALA A 258 -6.11 7.90 -20.54
N THR A 259 -6.20 6.92 -19.65
CA THR A 259 -7.41 6.11 -19.52
C THR A 259 -7.67 5.86 -18.03
N GLN A 260 -8.61 6.63 -17.48
CA GLN A 260 -9.27 6.33 -16.21
C GLN A 260 -9.95 4.96 -16.29
N LEU A 261 -9.59 4.03 -15.41
CA LEU A 261 -10.38 2.83 -15.19
C LEU A 261 -11.47 3.16 -14.16
N ARG A 262 -12.72 3.29 -14.62
CA ARG A 262 -13.91 3.27 -13.76
C ARG A 262 -14.05 1.87 -13.15
N ILE A 263 -13.88 1.75 -11.84
CA ILE A 263 -14.29 0.56 -11.10
C ILE A 263 -15.79 0.71 -10.80
N TYR A 264 -16.60 -0.20 -11.34
CA TYR A 264 -17.99 -0.39 -10.98
C TYR A 264 -18.06 -0.90 -9.53
N ALA A 265 -18.57 -0.06 -8.61
CA ALA A 265 -19.01 -0.51 -7.30
C ALA A 265 -20.48 -0.96 -7.40
N ALA A 266 -20.74 -2.22 -7.06
CA ALA A 266 -22.09 -2.76 -6.96
C ALA A 266 -22.82 -2.10 -5.78
N THR A 267 -24.01 -1.54 -6.05
CA THR A 267 -24.93 -0.99 -5.05
C THR A 267 -25.60 -2.12 -4.25
N PRO A 268 -25.70 -2.05 -2.91
CA PRO A 268 -26.60 -2.90 -2.15
C PRO A 268 -28.04 -2.36 -2.21
N THR A 269 -28.99 -3.24 -2.48
CA THR A 269 -30.45 -3.01 -2.41
C THR A 269 -30.92 -2.66 -0.98
N PRO A 270 -31.84 -1.70 -0.78
CA PRO A 270 -32.39 -1.39 0.54
C PRO A 270 -33.50 -2.36 0.95
N VAL A 271 -33.46 -2.80 2.21
CA VAL A 271 -34.56 -3.48 2.91
C VAL A 271 -35.48 -2.41 3.51
N SER A 272 -36.73 -2.36 3.05
CA SER A 272 -37.76 -1.44 3.56
C SER A 272 -38.27 -1.90 4.93
N VAL A 273 -37.99 -1.14 5.99
CA VAL A 273 -38.67 -1.24 7.29
C VAL A 273 -39.73 -0.13 7.35
N ARG A 274 -41.00 -0.53 7.44
CA ARG A 274 -42.13 0.39 7.65
C ARG A 274 -42.13 0.85 9.11
N TYR A 275 -42.03 2.15 9.34
CA TYR A 275 -42.39 2.75 10.63
C TYR A 275 -43.85 3.23 10.56
N GLY A 276 -44.67 2.68 11.45
CA GLY A 276 -46.03 3.13 11.70
C GLY A 276 -46.02 4.42 12.52
N THR A 277 -46.83 5.37 12.08
CA THR A 277 -47.20 6.60 12.78
C THR A 277 -48.05 6.25 14.01
N MET A 278 -47.63 6.72 15.18
CA MET A 278 -48.55 7.00 16.29
C MET A 278 -48.36 8.43 16.78
N GLN A 279 -49.50 9.06 16.99
CA GLN A 279 -49.76 10.45 17.29
C GLN A 279 -50.34 10.50 18.71
N SER A 280 -49.77 11.31 19.60
CA SER A 280 -50.42 11.80 20.84
C SER A 280 -49.50 12.86 21.46
N SER A 281 -49.78 14.14 21.23
CA SER A 281 -50.60 15.04 22.07
C SER A 281 -49.81 15.64 23.24
N GLU A 282 -49.55 16.95 23.13
CA GLU A 282 -49.21 17.88 24.20
C GLU A 282 -50.15 17.73 25.40
N LEU A 283 -49.62 17.91 26.62
CA LEU A 283 -50.30 18.54 27.76
C LEU A 283 -49.24 18.87 28.85
N GLU A 284 -49.32 20.13 29.32
CA GLU A 284 -48.67 20.82 30.45
C GLU A 284 -47.18 21.21 30.38
#